data_AF-A0A9R1TDN9-F1
#
_entry.id   AF-A0A9R1TDN9-F1
#
_cell.length_a   1.000
_cell.length_b   1.000
_cell.length_c   1.000
_cell.angle_alpha   90.00
_cell.angle_beta   90.00
_cell.angle_gamma   90.00
#
_symmetry.space_group_name_H-M   'P 1'
#
loop_
_entity.id
_entity.type
_entity.pdbx_description
1 polymer ?
#
loop_
_entity_poly.entity_id
_entity_poly.type
_entity_poly.pdbx_seq_one_letter_code
_entity_poly.pdbx_strand_id
1 'polypeptide(L)'
;MNTYFYPDGQIPAHWDITIAMTKMDLYDKESGKGLLGYANVEGACAVYSFSKTTLAIGVIEDNGAYSGIQTGAHELGHLFGATHDGEHCGMNEGFVMAPFSGSFKNSYYWSECSIRAISTFIK
;
A
#
# COMPACT_ATOMS: atom_id res chain seq x y z
N MET A 1 -12.89 -0.70 6.55
CA MET A 1 -13.43 -0.09 5.31
C MET A 1 -13.38 -1.15 4.22
N ASN A 2 -14.27 -2.16 4.27
CA ASN A 2 -14.18 -3.34 3.39
C ASN A 2 -15.43 -3.53 2.53
N THR A 3 -16.39 -2.61 2.66
CA THR A 3 -17.61 -2.56 1.86
C THR A 3 -17.42 -1.50 0.80
N TYR A 4 -16.89 -1.95 -0.35
CA TYR A 4 -16.93 -1.37 -1.68
C TYR A 4 -16.89 0.17 -1.78
N PHE A 5 -15.77 0.70 -2.28
CA PHE A 5 -15.82 1.84 -3.20
C PHE A 5 -16.84 1.49 -4.30
N TYR A 6 -17.70 2.42 -4.74
CA TYR A 6 -18.65 2.35 -5.88
C TYR A 6 -20.15 2.10 -5.55
N PRO A 7 -21.04 3.09 -5.82
CA PRO A 7 -22.48 3.01 -5.59
C PRO A 7 -23.26 2.04 -6.50
N ASP A 8 -22.66 1.58 -7.61
CA ASP A 8 -23.37 0.80 -8.65
C ASP A 8 -22.87 -0.65 -8.78
N GLY A 9 -21.99 -1.10 -7.88
CA GLY A 9 -21.63 -2.52 -7.74
C GLY A 9 -20.92 -3.18 -8.93
N GLN A 10 -20.42 -2.42 -9.90
CA GLN A 10 -19.68 -2.97 -11.04
C GLN A 10 -18.30 -2.33 -11.16
N ILE A 11 -17.35 -2.89 -10.40
CA ILE A 11 -15.96 -2.90 -10.86
C ILE A 11 -15.92 -3.93 -12.01
N PRO A 12 -15.29 -3.64 -13.18
CA PRO A 12 -15.14 -4.62 -14.25
C PRO A 12 -14.67 -5.96 -13.67
N ALA A 13 -15.27 -7.09 -14.07
CA ALA A 13 -15.19 -8.36 -13.33
C ALA A 13 -13.79 -9.02 -13.25
N HIS A 14 -12.69 -8.32 -13.59
CA HIS A 14 -11.33 -8.86 -13.65
C HIS A 14 -10.29 -7.82 -13.21
N TRP A 15 -10.08 -7.67 -11.90
CA TRP A 15 -8.95 -6.93 -11.31
C TRP A 15 -8.38 -7.76 -10.17
N ASP A 16 -7.06 -7.68 -10.01
CA ASP A 16 -6.37 -8.38 -8.91
C ASP A 16 -6.26 -7.47 -7.68
N ILE A 17 -6.01 -6.17 -7.87
CA ILE A 17 -5.83 -5.16 -6.81
C ILE A 17 -6.59 -3.88 -7.18
N THR A 18 -7.19 -3.23 -6.18
CA THR A 18 -7.77 -1.87 -6.30
C THR A 18 -7.01 -0.87 -5.44
N ILE A 19 -6.57 0.25 -6.02
CA ILE A 19 -6.03 1.40 -5.27
C ILE A 19 -6.97 2.59 -5.45
N ALA A 20 -7.53 3.09 -4.36
CA ALA A 20 -8.31 4.31 -4.35
C ALA A 20 -7.41 5.54 -4.14
N MET A 21 -7.65 6.60 -4.89
CA MET A 21 -6.93 7.88 -4.74
C MET A 21 -7.87 8.93 -4.17
N THR A 22 -7.38 9.74 -3.22
CA THR A 22 -8.15 10.80 -2.59
C THR A 22 -7.30 12.06 -2.40
N LYS A 23 -7.95 13.23 -2.36
CA LYS A 23 -7.32 14.50 -1.96
C LYS A 23 -7.60 14.84 -0.48
N MET A 24 -8.25 13.94 0.24
CA MET A 24 -8.51 14.10 1.67
C MET A 24 -7.25 13.75 2.46
N ASP A 25 -6.93 14.57 3.47
CA ASP A 25 -5.87 14.32 4.44
C ASP A 25 -6.20 13.05 5.25
N LEU A 26 -5.45 11.98 5.02
CA LEU A 26 -5.68 10.71 5.70
C LEU A 26 -5.11 10.78 7.12
N TYR A 27 -5.86 10.23 8.08
CA TYR A 27 -5.49 10.32 9.49
C TYR A 27 -5.78 9.01 10.21
N ASP A 28 -4.79 8.49 10.91
CA ASP A 28 -4.95 7.39 11.83
C ASP A 28 -5.37 7.93 13.20
N LYS A 29 -6.60 7.61 13.59
CA LYS A 29 -7.17 8.02 14.87
C LYS A 29 -6.50 7.34 16.07
N GLU A 30 -5.96 6.13 15.90
CA GLU A 30 -5.35 5.38 17.01
C GLU A 30 -3.95 5.89 17.32
N SER A 31 -3.10 6.06 16.30
CA SER A 31 -1.75 6.61 16.49
C SER A 31 -1.73 8.15 16.61
N GLY A 32 -2.79 8.82 16.19
CA GLY A 32 -2.89 10.27 16.18
C GLY A 32 -2.02 10.94 15.12
N LYS A 33 -1.68 10.22 14.04
CA LYS A 33 -0.74 10.67 13.00
C LYS A 33 -1.43 10.77 11.64
N GLY A 34 -0.97 11.72 10.83
CA GLY A 34 -1.29 11.76 9.41
C GLY A 34 -0.71 10.55 8.68
N LEU A 35 -1.42 10.08 7.66
CA LEU A 35 -1.03 8.99 6.78
C LEU A 35 -1.01 9.53 5.35
N LEU A 36 -0.14 8.99 4.50
CA LEU A 36 -0.22 9.25 3.06
C LEU A 36 -0.97 8.14 2.34
N GLY A 37 -1.05 6.95 2.92
CA GLY A 37 -1.70 5.80 2.34
C GLY A 37 -1.99 4.71 3.37
N TYR A 38 -2.72 3.69 2.94
CA TYR A 38 -3.01 2.50 3.73
C TYR A 38 -3.35 1.32 2.82
N ALA A 39 -2.75 0.17 3.09
CA ALA A 39 -3.11 -1.11 2.52
C ALA A 39 -2.92 -2.27 3.50
N ASN A 40 -3.58 -3.40 3.22
CA ASN A 40 -3.38 -4.63 3.99
C ASN A 40 -2.08 -5.32 3.57
N VAL A 41 -1.33 -5.83 4.54
CA VAL A 41 -0.18 -6.70 4.24
C VAL A 41 -0.68 -8.04 3.69
N GLU A 42 -0.05 -8.54 2.62
CA GLU A 42 -0.42 -9.79 1.93
C GLU A 42 -1.86 -9.81 1.34
N GLY A 43 -2.44 -8.62 1.13
CA GLY A 43 -3.84 -8.49 0.71
C GLY A 43 -4.13 -8.89 -0.75
N ALA A 44 -3.13 -8.95 -1.64
CA ALA A 44 -3.34 -8.99 -3.10
C ALA A 44 -4.23 -10.15 -3.60
N CYS A 45 -4.18 -11.32 -2.95
CA CYS A 45 -4.98 -12.50 -3.34
C CYS A 45 -6.07 -12.85 -2.31
N ALA A 46 -6.24 -12.05 -1.27
CA ALA A 46 -7.13 -12.34 -0.16
C ALA A 46 -8.58 -11.93 -0.46
N VAL A 47 -9.25 -12.77 -1.26
CA VAL A 47 -10.66 -12.61 -1.69
C VAL A 47 -11.55 -13.62 -0.96
N TYR A 48 -12.59 -13.12 -0.30
CA TYR A 48 -13.51 -13.94 0.50
C TYR A 48 -14.91 -13.91 -0.12
N SER A 49 -15.23 -14.93 -0.92
CA SER A 49 -16.51 -15.01 -1.66
C SER A 49 -17.73 -15.08 -0.75
N PHE A 50 -17.63 -15.73 0.41
CA PHE A 50 -18.75 -15.88 1.34
C PHE A 50 -19.18 -14.54 1.95
N SER A 51 -18.23 -13.73 2.41
CA SER A 51 -18.49 -12.42 3.00
C SER A 51 -18.58 -11.29 1.97
N LYS A 52 -18.27 -11.57 0.70
CA LYS A 52 -18.14 -10.57 -0.37
C LYS A 52 -17.19 -9.45 0.04
N THR A 53 -16.02 -9.83 0.56
CA THR A 53 -14.98 -8.89 0.98
C THR A 53 -13.66 -9.23 0.31
N THR A 54 -12.85 -8.22 0.05
CA THR A 54 -11.47 -8.37 -0.41
C THR A 54 -10.54 -7.56 0.49
N LEU A 55 -9.31 -8.04 0.67
CA LEU A 55 -8.23 -7.25 1.27
C LEU A 55 -7.26 -6.71 0.21
N ALA A 56 -7.50 -7.00 -1.07
CA ALA A 56 -6.72 -6.53 -2.23
C ALA A 56 -7.04 -5.06 -2.57
N ILE A 57 -7.01 -4.22 -1.54
CA ILE A 57 -7.40 -2.82 -1.56
C ILE A 57 -6.34 -2.00 -0.84
N GLY A 58 -5.98 -0.87 -1.45
CA GLY A 58 -5.27 0.23 -0.80
C GLY A 58 -5.96 1.57 -1.05
N VAL A 59 -5.63 2.56 -0.23
CA VAL A 59 -6.02 3.96 -0.41
C VAL A 59 -4.78 4.83 -0.32
N ILE A 60 -4.67 5.83 -1.17
CA ILE A 60 -3.57 6.80 -1.15
C ILE A 60 -4.10 8.22 -1.25
N GLU A 61 -3.42 9.13 -0.57
CA GLU A 61 -3.53 10.56 -0.74
C GLU A 61 -2.71 11.00 -1.94
N ASP A 62 -3.33 11.74 -2.86
CA ASP A 62 -2.65 12.39 -3.99
C ASP A 62 -3.08 13.86 -4.09
N ASN A 63 -2.13 14.74 -3.86
CA ASN A 63 -2.28 16.19 -3.95
C ASN A 63 -1.92 16.74 -5.35
N GLY A 64 -1.82 15.86 -6.35
CA GLY A 64 -1.42 16.17 -7.71
C GLY A 64 0.10 16.20 -7.87
N ALA A 65 0.56 16.64 -9.05
CA ALA A 65 1.99 16.66 -9.39
C ALA A 65 2.73 15.34 -9.10
N TYR A 66 2.04 14.21 -9.28
CA TYR A 66 2.56 12.85 -9.07
C TYR A 66 2.92 12.51 -7.62
N SER A 67 2.40 13.26 -6.64
CA SER A 67 2.71 13.04 -5.21
C SER A 67 2.33 11.64 -4.72
N GLY A 68 1.25 11.07 -5.23
CA GLY A 68 0.79 9.73 -4.86
C GLY A 68 1.60 8.57 -5.44
N ILE A 69 2.55 8.77 -6.37
CA ILE A 69 3.25 7.65 -7.04
C ILE A 69 4.07 6.83 -6.04
N GLN A 70 4.87 7.49 -5.20
CA GLN A 70 5.72 6.78 -4.24
C GLN A 70 4.89 6.06 -3.19
N THR A 71 3.85 6.73 -2.66
CA THR A 71 2.93 6.12 -1.71
C THR A 71 2.19 4.94 -2.35
N GLY A 72 1.72 5.06 -3.59
CA GLY A 72 1.08 3.96 -4.31
C GLY A 72 2.00 2.74 -4.46
N ALA A 73 3.28 2.95 -4.77
CA ALA A 73 4.26 1.87 -4.79
C ALA A 73 4.45 1.24 -3.41
N HIS A 74 4.54 2.06 -2.35
CA HIS A 74 4.63 1.59 -0.96
C HIS A 74 3.44 0.71 -0.57
N GLU A 75 2.21 1.17 -0.81
CA GLU A 75 0.99 0.43 -0.48
C GLU A 75 0.85 -0.87 -1.31
N LEU A 76 1.30 -0.85 -2.57
CA LEU A 76 1.41 -2.09 -3.36
C LEU A 76 2.43 -3.06 -2.76
N GLY A 77 3.55 -2.56 -2.24
CA GLY A 77 4.53 -3.36 -1.50
C GLY A 77 3.90 -4.12 -0.34
N HIS A 78 3.07 -3.44 0.46
CA HIS A 78 2.29 -4.09 1.51
C HIS A 78 1.38 -5.19 0.98
N LEU A 79 0.60 -4.93 -0.08
CA LEU A 79 -0.28 -5.94 -0.68
C LEU A 79 0.46 -7.19 -1.17
N PHE A 80 1.70 -7.03 -1.62
CA PHE A 80 2.60 -8.13 -2.00
C PHE A 80 3.43 -8.70 -0.84
N GLY A 81 3.08 -8.38 0.40
CA GLY A 81 3.66 -9.00 1.60
C GLY A 81 4.91 -8.33 2.17
N ALA A 82 5.35 -7.18 1.63
CA ALA A 82 6.42 -6.41 2.26
C ALA A 82 5.91 -5.69 3.51
N THR A 83 6.70 -5.72 4.58
CA THR A 83 6.52 -4.84 5.75
C THR A 83 7.48 -3.66 5.66
N HIS A 84 7.34 -2.69 6.55
CA HIS A 84 8.32 -1.60 6.64
C HIS A 84 9.75 -2.11 6.83
N ASP A 85 10.71 -1.41 6.22
CA ASP A 85 12.13 -1.68 6.39
C ASP A 85 12.56 -1.37 7.84
N GLY A 86 13.01 -2.42 8.54
CA GLY A 86 13.59 -2.34 9.88
C GLY A 86 15.09 -2.05 9.88
N GLU A 87 15.70 -2.10 11.07
CA GLU A 87 17.13 -1.80 11.26
C GLU A 87 18.04 -2.63 10.35
N HIS A 88 17.77 -3.94 10.21
CA HIS A 88 18.52 -4.85 9.35
C HIS A 88 18.21 -4.72 7.84
N CYS A 89 17.26 -3.86 7.48
CA CYS A 89 16.80 -3.66 6.10
C CYS A 89 17.06 -2.24 5.60
N GLY A 90 17.87 -1.46 6.32
CA GLY A 90 18.17 -0.09 5.94
C GLY A 90 17.01 0.87 6.22
N MET A 91 16.36 0.76 7.39
CA MET A 91 15.27 1.65 7.83
C MET A 91 15.55 3.12 7.49
N ASN A 92 16.77 3.60 7.72
CA ASN A 92 17.18 5.00 7.52
C ASN A 92 17.69 5.34 6.10
N GLU A 93 17.71 4.37 5.19
CA GLU A 93 18.22 4.56 3.83
C GLU A 93 17.16 5.09 2.85
N GLY A 94 15.89 5.05 3.25
CA GLY A 94 14.78 5.65 2.49
C GLY A 94 14.41 4.87 1.23
N PHE A 95 14.47 3.54 1.29
CA PHE A 95 13.89 2.66 0.27
C PHE A 95 12.35 2.80 0.22
N VAL A 96 11.71 2.22 -0.79
CA VAL A 96 10.25 2.31 -0.99
C VAL A 96 9.47 1.95 0.27
N MET A 97 9.89 0.94 1.05
CA MET A 97 9.21 0.49 2.27
C MET A 97 9.73 1.15 3.55
N ALA A 98 10.45 2.27 3.47
CA ALA A 98 10.84 3.01 4.66
C ALA A 98 9.59 3.47 5.46
N PRO A 99 9.60 3.40 6.80
CA PRO A 99 8.44 3.73 7.64
C PRO A 99 8.17 5.23 7.77
N PHE A 100 8.88 6.07 7.01
CA PHE A 100 8.77 7.51 7.03
C PHE A 100 8.81 8.06 5.61
N SER A 101 8.13 9.18 5.40
CA SER A 101 8.10 9.88 4.12
C SER A 101 9.26 10.86 3.98
N GLY A 102 9.71 11.08 2.74
CA GLY A 102 10.77 12.03 2.43
C GLY A 102 11.42 11.72 1.08
N SER A 103 12.19 12.68 0.57
CA SER A 103 12.97 12.49 -0.65
C SER A 103 14.37 11.98 -0.29
N PHE A 104 14.57 10.68 -0.46
CA PHE A 104 15.84 10.02 -0.22
C PHE A 104 16.46 9.56 -1.54
N LYS A 105 17.77 9.27 -1.50
CA LYS A 105 18.49 8.71 -2.65
C LYS A 105 17.85 7.41 -3.14
N ASN A 106 17.30 6.61 -2.23
CA ASN A 106 16.79 5.28 -2.51
C ASN A 106 15.26 5.20 -2.65
N SER A 107 14.53 6.34 -2.71
CA SER A 107 13.05 6.35 -2.69
C SER A 107 12.36 5.68 -3.88
N TYR A 108 13.13 5.24 -4.87
CA TYR A 108 12.65 4.50 -6.05
C TYR A 108 13.21 3.08 -6.15
N TYR A 109 13.89 2.62 -5.10
CA TYR A 109 14.49 1.30 -5.01
C TYR A 109 13.89 0.52 -3.84
N TRP A 110 13.75 -0.78 -4.03
CA TRP A 110 13.35 -1.70 -2.97
C TRP A 110 14.58 -2.16 -2.19
N SER A 111 14.44 -2.33 -0.89
CA SER A 111 15.47 -2.99 -0.08
C SER A 111 15.53 -4.49 -0.42
N GLU A 112 16.64 -5.14 -0.09
CA GLU A 112 16.76 -6.61 -0.21
C GLU A 112 15.69 -7.35 0.61
N CYS A 113 15.30 -6.80 1.77
CA CYS A 113 14.23 -7.38 2.58
C CYS A 113 12.88 -7.31 1.87
N SER A 114 12.56 -6.16 1.27
CA SER A 114 11.32 -5.96 0.51
C SER A 114 11.28 -6.89 -0.70
N ILE A 115 12.38 -6.98 -1.46
CA ILE A 115 12.50 -7.91 -2.60
C ILE A 115 12.27 -9.35 -2.15
N ARG A 116 12.88 -9.76 -1.03
CA ARG A 116 12.72 -11.11 -0.49
C ARG A 116 11.29 -11.41 -0.06
N ALA A 117 10.63 -10.47 0.61
CA ALA A 117 9.24 -10.61 1.06
C ALA A 117 8.31 -10.77 -0.14
N ILE A 118 8.38 -9.85 -1.10
CA ILE A 118 7.60 -9.88 -2.34
C ILE A 118 7.86 -11.18 -3.11
N SER A 119 9.12 -11.57 -3.27
CA SER A 119 9.52 -12.82 -3.95
C SER A 119 9.02 -14.08 -3.23
N THR A 120 8.77 -14.00 -1.93
CA THR A 120 8.21 -15.12 -1.15
C THR A 120 6.70 -15.19 -1.33
N PHE A 121 6.03 -14.04 -1.38
CA PHE A 121 4.58 -13.95 -1.57
C PHE A 121 4.14 -14.41 -2.97
N ILE A 122 4.89 -14.10 -4.03
CA ILE A 122 4.50 -14.40 -5.42
C ILE A 122 4.92 -15.81 -5.91
N LYS A 123 5.55 -16.63 -5.05
CA LYS A 123 5.93 -18.01 -5.38
C LYS A 123 4.75 -18.96 -5.28
#